data_AF-A0A2N0VR12-F1
#
_entry.id   AF-A0A2N0VR12-F1
#
_cell.length_a   1.000
_cell.length_b   1.000
_cell.length_c   1.000
_cell.angle_alpha   90.00
_cell.angle_beta   90.00
_cell.angle_gamma   90.00
#
_symmetry.space_group_name_H-M   'P 1'
#
loop_
_entity.id
_entity.type
_entity.pdbx_description
1 polymer ?
#
loop_
_entity_poly.entity_id
_entity_poly.type
_entity_poly.pdbx_seq_one_letter_code
_entity_poly.pdbx_strand_id
1 'polypeptide(L)'
;MLQQCIESLMNDIIRIEHYFKASKDGQQFNFVMDIQPFTEKVDKHLSMLENYKVQVISLPLMNEKKYQLMIAHIKDLSVSCFFSKTSKKVFIDQFKAVKHELHYLNRMINT
;
A
#
# COMPACT_ATOMS: atom_id res chain seq x y z
N MET A 1 7.76 -16.32 4.76
CA MET A 1 8.50 -15.06 4.54
C MET A 1 7.76 -14.13 3.57
N LEU A 2 7.48 -14.51 2.31
CA LEU A 2 6.66 -13.68 1.40
C LEU A 2 5.23 -13.40 1.94
N GLN A 3 4.57 -14.39 2.54
CA GLN A 3 3.27 -14.20 3.19
C GLN A 3 3.31 -13.06 4.23
N GLN A 4 4.34 -13.03 5.08
CA GLN A 4 4.49 -11.98 6.10
C GLN A 4 4.70 -10.59 5.47
N CYS A 5 5.39 -10.50 4.32
CA CYS A 5 5.51 -9.24 3.59
C CYS A 5 4.14 -8.74 3.12
N ILE A 6 3.30 -9.63 2.59
CA ILE A 6 1.96 -9.27 2.12
C ILE A 6 1.04 -8.90 3.27
N GLU A 7 1.05 -9.66 4.37
CA GLU A 7 0.30 -9.32 5.59
C GLU A 7 0.72 -7.96 6.15
N SER A 8 2.02 -7.64 6.12
CA SER A 8 2.54 -6.33 6.54
C SER A 8 1.99 -5.20 5.66
N LEU A 9 2.00 -5.38 4.34
CA LEU A 9 1.44 -4.41 3.39
C LEU A 9 -0.08 -4.29 3.51
N MET A 10 -0.80 -5.39 3.74
CA MET A 10 -2.24 -5.36 4.00
C MET A 10 -2.57 -4.56 5.27
N ASN A 11 -1.76 -4.71 6.32
CA ASN A 11 -1.88 -3.90 7.53
C ASN A 11 -1.59 -2.41 7.27
N ASP A 12 -0.63 -2.09 6.40
CA ASP A 12 -0.38 -0.70 6.01
C ASP A 12 -1.56 -0.11 5.23
N ILE A 13 -2.20 -0.89 4.35
CA ILE A 13 -3.40 -0.46 3.63
C ILE A 13 -4.56 -0.16 4.59
N ILE A 14 -4.75 -0.95 5.64
CA ILE A 14 -5.74 -0.65 6.69
C ILE A 14 -5.41 0.69 7.38
N ARG A 15 -4.14 0.95 7.68
CA ARG A 15 -3.71 2.23 8.28
C ARG A 15 -3.88 3.40 7.34
N ILE A 16 -3.56 3.23 6.05
CA ILE A 16 -3.78 4.22 4.99
C ILE A 16 -5.26 4.63 4.92
N GLU A 17 -6.19 3.67 4.97
CA GLU A 17 -7.63 3.95 4.99
C GLU A 17 -8.03 4.75 6.24
N HIS A 18 -7.51 4.35 7.40
CA HIS A 18 -7.75 5.04 8.66
C HIS A 18 -7.26 6.49 8.63
N TYR A 19 -6.01 6.74 8.23
CA TYR A 19 -5.47 8.10 8.15
C TYR A 19 -6.18 8.95 7.10
N PHE A 20 -6.56 8.35 5.96
CA PHE A 20 -7.36 9.05 4.96
C PHE A 20 -8.70 9.51 5.51
N LYS A 21 -9.43 8.63 6.22
CA LYS A 21 -10.68 9.01 6.87
C LYS A 21 -10.46 10.13 7.90
N ALA A 22 -9.49 9.96 8.78
CA ALA A 22 -9.17 10.94 9.81
C ALA A 22 -8.80 12.32 9.22
N SER A 23 -8.01 12.37 8.14
CA SER A 23 -7.68 13.63 7.46
C SER A 23 -8.92 14.31 6.84
N LYS A 24 -9.88 13.52 6.35
CA LYS A 24 -11.17 14.01 5.85
C LYS A 24 -12.08 14.53 6.96
N ASP A 25 -11.95 13.97 8.15
CA ASP A 25 -12.66 14.41 9.35
C ASP A 25 -11.97 15.63 10.03
N GLY A 26 -10.90 16.16 9.42
CA GLY A 26 -10.24 17.40 9.83
C GLY A 26 -8.98 17.21 10.67
N GLN A 27 -8.54 15.96 10.91
CA GLN A 27 -7.28 15.71 11.62
C GLN A 27 -6.09 16.24 10.80
N GLN A 28 -5.20 16.95 11.49
CA GLN A 28 -3.92 17.38 10.94
C GLN A 28 -2.82 16.44 11.46
N PHE A 29 -1.89 16.13 10.57
CA PHE A 29 -0.77 15.23 10.86
C PHE A 29 0.52 16.01 10.79
N ASN A 30 1.40 15.74 11.74
CA ASN A 30 2.74 16.30 11.78
C ASN A 30 3.66 15.53 10.83
N PHE A 31 4.43 16.25 10.03
CA PHE A 31 5.31 15.63 9.04
C PHE A 31 6.35 14.68 9.66
N VAL A 32 7.01 15.10 10.74
CA VAL A 32 8.11 14.35 11.37
C VAL A 32 7.60 13.26 12.30
N MET A 33 6.48 13.51 12.99
CA MET A 33 5.95 12.58 14.01
C MET A 33 5.00 11.53 13.45
N ASP A 34 4.25 11.86 12.39
CA ASP A 34 3.21 10.99 11.83
C ASP A 34 3.55 10.50 10.43
N ILE A 35 3.81 11.44 9.51
CA ILE A 35 3.90 11.15 8.07
C ILE A 35 5.18 10.39 7.75
N GLN A 36 6.34 10.99 8.03
CA GLN A 36 7.66 10.42 7.76
C GLN A 36 7.84 9.00 8.33
N PRO A 37 7.60 8.74 9.64
CA PRO A 37 7.81 7.41 10.19
C PRO A 37 6.85 6.38 9.60
N PHE A 38 5.63 6.79 9.23
CA PHE A 38 4.71 5.88 8.55
C PHE A 38 5.17 5.55 7.14
N THR A 39 5.56 6.55 6.34
CA THR A 39 6.01 6.34 4.96
C THR A 39 7.30 5.52 4.91
N GLU A 40 8.25 5.76 5.82
CA GLU A 40 9.49 4.98 5.93
C GLU A 40 9.20 3.51 6.29
N LYS A 41 8.21 3.27 7.16
CA LYS A 41 7.76 1.91 7.47
C LYS A 41 7.18 1.21 6.24
N VAL A 42 6.32 1.88 5.48
CA VAL A 42 5.74 1.33 4.25
C VAL A 42 6.85 1.04 3.23
N ASP A 43 7.80 1.96 3.04
CA ASP A 43 8.95 1.76 2.14
C ASP A 43 9.79 0.55 2.55
N LYS A 44 9.97 0.32 3.85
CA LYS A 44 10.66 -0.89 4.35
C LYS A 44 9.90 -2.16 3.98
N HIS A 45 8.58 -2.19 4.16
CA HIS A 45 7.77 -3.36 3.78
C HIS A 45 7.79 -3.62 2.26
N LEU A 46 7.76 -2.55 1.45
CA LEU A 46 7.90 -2.65 -0.01
C LEU A 46 9.29 -3.16 -0.41
N SER A 47 10.35 -2.68 0.26
CA SER A 47 11.72 -3.16 0.05
C SER A 47 11.87 -4.64 0.43
N MET A 48 11.16 -5.10 1.45
CA MET A 48 11.11 -6.52 1.81
C MET A 48 10.43 -7.36 0.72
N LEU A 49 9.33 -6.85 0.14
CA LEU A 49 8.62 -7.51 -0.96
C LEU A 49 9.49 -7.64 -2.23
N GLU A 50 10.38 -6.66 -2.48
CA GLU A 50 11.28 -6.67 -3.65
C GLU A 50 12.17 -7.92 -3.71
N ASN A 51 12.56 -8.47 -2.55
CA ASN A 51 13.33 -9.72 -2.49
C ASN A 51 12.57 -10.92 -3.08
N TYR A 52 11.25 -10.81 -3.23
CA TYR A 52 10.36 -11.84 -3.77
C TYR A 52 9.75 -11.44 -5.12
N LYS A 53 10.24 -10.37 -5.75
CA LYS A 53 9.71 -9.86 -7.00
C LYS A 53 9.54 -10.93 -8.07
N VAL A 54 10.57 -11.76 -8.30
CA VAL A 54 10.54 -12.85 -9.29
C VAL A 54 9.38 -13.82 -9.00
N GLN A 55 9.18 -14.18 -7.73
CA GLN A 55 8.07 -15.03 -7.31
C GLN A 55 6.72 -14.36 -7.59
N VAL A 56 6.58 -13.07 -7.24
CA VAL A 56 5.33 -12.31 -7.42
C VAL A 56 4.97 -12.14 -8.89
N ILE A 57 5.92 -11.75 -9.75
CA ILE A 57 5.65 -11.53 -11.19
C ILE A 57 5.44 -12.84 -11.95
N SER A 58 5.87 -13.98 -11.39
CA SER A 58 5.63 -15.31 -11.97
C SER A 58 4.21 -15.84 -11.75
N LEU A 59 3.45 -15.22 -10.82
CA LEU A 59 2.07 -15.59 -10.57
C LEU A 59 1.18 -15.28 -11.79
N PRO A 60 0.14 -16.10 -12.03
CA PRO A 60 -0.87 -15.79 -13.03
C PRO A 60 -1.40 -14.36 -12.87
N LEU A 61 -1.73 -13.69 -13.98
CA LEU A 61 -2.29 -12.33 -13.96
C LEU A 61 -1.37 -11.24 -13.37
N MET A 62 -0.17 -11.57 -12.87
CA MET A 62 0.88 -10.63 -12.51
C MET A 62 1.90 -10.50 -13.64
N ASN A 63 2.61 -9.37 -13.64
CA ASN A 63 3.76 -9.11 -14.50
C ASN A 63 4.52 -7.91 -13.92
N GLU A 64 5.68 -7.61 -14.51
CA GLU A 64 6.53 -6.49 -14.10
C GLU A 64 5.76 -5.17 -14.02
N LYS A 65 4.96 -4.85 -15.05
CA LYS A 65 4.22 -3.58 -15.12
C LYS A 65 3.20 -3.46 -13.98
N LYS A 66 2.41 -4.50 -13.72
CA LYS A 66 1.45 -4.52 -12.62
C LYS A 66 2.14 -4.43 -11.28
N TYR A 67 3.25 -5.13 -11.10
CA TYR A 67 4.04 -5.06 -9.88
C TYR A 67 4.52 -3.63 -9.62
N GLN A 68 5.16 -2.98 -10.60
CA GLN A 68 5.63 -1.60 -10.46
C GLN A 68 4.48 -0.61 -10.17
N LEU A 69 3.33 -0.78 -10.83
CA LEU A 69 2.14 0.04 -10.58
C LEU A 69 1.61 -0.15 -9.15
N MET A 70 1.53 -1.39 -8.67
CA MET A 70 1.11 -1.68 -7.29
C MET A 70 2.04 -1.00 -6.28
N ILE A 71 3.36 -1.13 -6.46
CA ILE A 71 4.36 -0.50 -5.58
C ILE A 71 4.21 1.02 -5.60
N ALA A 72 4.14 1.64 -6.78
CA ALA A 72 3.96 3.09 -6.92
C ALA A 72 2.66 3.54 -6.25
N HIS A 73 1.57 2.80 -6.46
CA HIS A 73 0.30 3.15 -5.87
C HIS A 73 0.32 3.07 -4.34
N ILE A 74 0.98 2.07 -3.74
CA ILE A 74 1.11 1.96 -2.29
C ILE A 74 1.89 3.16 -1.73
N LYS A 75 3.00 3.56 -2.37
CA LYS A 75 3.79 4.73 -1.95
C LYS A 75 2.96 6.01 -1.98
N ASP A 76 2.28 6.27 -3.09
CA ASP A 76 1.44 7.45 -3.24
C ASP A 76 0.29 7.48 -2.22
N LEU A 77 -0.35 6.33 -1.97
CA LEU A 77 -1.39 6.21 -0.95
C LEU A 77 -0.84 6.47 0.46
N SER A 78 0.38 6.00 0.76
CA SER A 78 1.01 6.17 2.07
C SER A 78 1.31 7.62 2.43
N VAL A 79 1.49 8.48 1.42
CA VAL A 79 1.67 9.93 1.60
C VAL A 79 0.33 10.65 1.55
N SER A 80 -0.46 10.40 0.50
CA SER A 80 -1.68 11.16 0.21
C SER A 80 -2.79 10.95 1.24
N CYS A 81 -2.75 9.86 2.03
CA CYS A 81 -3.74 9.60 3.07
C CYS A 81 -3.76 10.65 4.19
N PHE A 82 -2.66 11.37 4.43
CA PHE A 82 -2.61 12.38 5.49
C PHE A 82 -3.16 13.75 5.09
N PHE A 83 -3.45 13.95 3.80
CA PHE A 83 -3.81 15.27 3.28
C PHE A 83 -5.32 15.38 3.01
N SER A 84 -5.98 16.26 3.76
CA SER A 84 -7.41 16.54 3.61
C SER A 84 -7.80 17.02 2.20
N LYS A 85 -6.86 17.62 1.45
CA LYS A 85 -7.05 18.07 0.07
C LYS A 85 -6.94 16.97 -0.99
N THR A 86 -6.48 15.77 -0.64
CA THR A 86 -6.37 14.63 -1.57
C THR A 86 -7.72 14.33 -2.23
N SER A 87 -7.75 14.14 -3.55
CA SER A 87 -9.01 13.83 -4.26
C SER A 87 -9.58 12.49 -3.79
N LYS A 88 -10.81 12.50 -3.26
CA LYS A 88 -11.46 11.29 -2.74
C LYS A 88 -11.67 10.24 -3.83
N LYS A 89 -12.04 10.66 -5.03
CA LYS A 89 -12.26 9.74 -6.15
C LYS A 89 -10.95 9.02 -6.51
N VAL A 90 -9.89 9.80 -6.77
CA VAL A 90 -8.58 9.27 -7.18
C VAL A 90 -8.02 8.33 -6.11
N PHE A 91 -8.07 8.76 -4.84
CA PHE A 91 -7.60 7.94 -3.73
C PHE A 91 -8.34 6.61 -3.62
N ILE A 92 -9.68 6.62 -3.68
CA ILE A 92 -10.48 5.40 -3.53
C ILE A 92 -10.30 4.45 -4.72
N ASP A 93 -10.19 4.96 -5.94
CA ASP A 93 -9.96 4.13 -7.13
C ASP A 93 -8.60 3.41 -7.02
N GLN A 94 -7.55 4.14 -6.64
CA GLN A 94 -6.21 3.60 -6.42
C GLN A 94 -6.15 2.62 -5.23
N PHE A 95 -6.79 2.97 -4.12
CA PHE A 95 -6.88 2.13 -2.92
C PHE A 95 -7.55 0.78 -3.21
N LYS A 96 -8.66 0.79 -3.95
CA LYS A 96 -9.35 -0.44 -4.35
C LYS A 96 -8.50 -1.31 -5.26
N ALA A 97 -7.77 -0.72 -6.21
CA ALA A 97 -6.86 -1.45 -7.08
C ALA A 97 -5.79 -2.20 -6.27
N VAL A 98 -5.09 -1.48 -5.39
CA VAL A 98 -4.05 -2.07 -4.52
C VAL A 98 -4.62 -3.12 -3.58
N LYS A 99 -5.77 -2.85 -2.95
CA LYS A 99 -6.42 -3.81 -2.05
C LYS A 99 -6.76 -5.11 -2.79
N HIS A 100 -7.28 -5.02 -4.01
CA HIS A 100 -7.56 -6.18 -4.85
C HIS A 100 -6.27 -6.95 -5.19
N GLU A 101 -5.19 -6.26 -5.59
CA GLU A 101 -3.89 -6.86 -5.90
C GLU A 101 -3.29 -7.59 -4.69
N LEU A 102 -3.25 -6.98 -3.51
CA LEU A 102 -2.73 -7.62 -2.30
C LEU A 102 -3.58 -8.82 -1.85
N HIS A 103 -4.91 -8.74 -1.96
CA HIS A 103 -5.77 -9.90 -1.69
C HIS A 103 -5.53 -11.04 -2.67
N TYR A 104 -5.32 -10.72 -3.96
CA TYR A 104 -4.95 -11.71 -4.96
C TYR A 104 -3.64 -12.41 -4.60
N LEU A 105 -2.59 -11.64 -4.29
CA LEU A 105 -1.29 -12.20 -3.88
C LEU A 105 -1.42 -13.08 -2.64
N ASN A 106 -2.12 -12.60 -1.61
CA ASN A 106 -2.35 -13.37 -0.39
C ASN A 106 -3.06 -14.71 -0.68
N ARG A 107 -4.06 -14.71 -1.57
CA ARG A 107 -4.75 -15.94 -1.95
C ARG A 107 -3.82 -16.92 -2.66
N MET A 108 -3.03 -16.44 -3.61
CA MET A 108 -2.13 -17.29 -4.41
C MET A 108 -1.02 -17.95 -3.59
N ILE A 109 -0.59 -17.33 -2.49
CA ILE A 109 0.47 -17.87 -1.64
C ILE A 109 -0.06 -18.85 -0.59
N ASN A 110 -1.34 -18.73 -0.23
CA ASN A 110 -2.02 -19.65 0.67
C ASN A 110 -2.67 -20.84 -0.07
N THR A 111 -2.51 -20.92 -1.39
CA THR A 111 -2.98 -22.03 -2.24
C THR A 111 -1.80 -22.91 -2.61
#